data_AF-K6WV25-F1
#
_entry.id   AF-K6WV25-F1
#
_cell.length_a   1.000
_cell.length_b   1.000
_cell.length_c   1.000
_cell.angle_alpha   90.00
_cell.angle_beta   90.00
_cell.angle_gamma   90.00
#
_symmetry.space_group_name_H-M   'P 1'
#
loop_
_entity.id
_entity.type
_entity.pdbx_description
1 polymer ?
#
loop_
_entity_poly.entity_id
_entity_poly.type
_entity_poly.pdbx_seq_one_letter_code
_entity_poly.pdbx_strand_id
1 'polypeptide(L)'
;MPELSDGVVRLRAHREGDVEAIVAQCIDPQMVRWTTVPRPYGPDAARSYLAMIAQAWSRDDGQRFWAIEWVDDAGNPRFGGGIDLRPRGSGSAEVGYGLHPDARGRGLMVRALRLACQWWFDSGGARVYWFANAGNEPSWRVARACGFTRHGDLPGYLPHPDGLADAWVASVAADDDLTRPAGSGAASAGEVVVAEREDSRSDGPMLGGERELLEHWLDLYRESVLLKIAGLDAQALCRRAVPPSTLSLLGVVRHLSEVESYWLRCVLHDEDVPDLYATREHPDADFDDVDPANAARDIATYEAEVRRCRAEAARWPDLDSPVLGRRGGKELNLRWILTHLIEEYARHLGHLDLLREATDGRTGY
;
A
#
# COMPACT_ATOMS: atom_id res chain seq x y z
N MET A 1 2.04 -19.07 29.52
CA MET A 1 1.98 -18.36 28.23
C MET A 1 0.53 -18.35 27.75
N PRO A 2 -0.05 -17.18 27.40
CA PRO A 2 -1.41 -17.09 26.89
C PRO A 2 -1.52 -17.59 25.45
N GLU A 3 -2.66 -18.20 25.12
CA GLU A 3 -3.07 -18.49 23.74
C GLU A 3 -4.01 -17.37 23.26
N LEU A 4 -3.77 -16.84 22.06
CA LEU A 4 -4.54 -15.74 21.48
C LEU A 4 -5.08 -16.19 20.12
N SER A 5 -6.31 -15.82 19.75
CA SER A 5 -6.86 -16.16 18.44
C SER A 5 -7.95 -15.18 18.00
N ASP A 6 -8.04 -14.98 16.69
CA ASP A 6 -9.12 -14.25 16.01
C ASP A 6 -10.03 -15.18 15.19
N GLY A 7 -9.92 -16.49 15.39
CA GLY A 7 -10.63 -17.52 14.62
C GLY A 7 -9.95 -17.95 13.32
N VAL A 8 -8.96 -17.20 12.81
CA VAL A 8 -8.21 -17.53 11.59
C VAL A 8 -6.75 -17.84 11.92
N VAL A 9 -6.14 -17.02 12.78
CA VAL A 9 -4.80 -17.24 13.32
C VAL A 9 -4.91 -17.58 14.80
N ARG A 10 -4.03 -18.48 15.26
CA ARG A 10 -3.78 -18.75 16.67
C ARG A 10 -2.33 -18.44 17.01
N LEU A 11 -2.10 -17.58 18.00
CA LEU A 11 -0.81 -17.39 18.65
C LEU A 11 -0.71 -18.37 19.81
N ARG A 12 0.23 -19.32 19.70
CA ARG A 12 0.36 -20.43 20.64
C ARG A 12 1.81 -20.68 21.04
N ALA A 13 2.02 -21.62 21.96
CA ALA A 13 3.35 -22.02 22.38
C ALA A 13 4.07 -22.63 21.19
N HIS A 14 5.37 -22.34 21.05
CA HIS A 14 6.20 -23.18 20.20
C HIS A 14 6.28 -24.60 20.79
N ARG A 15 6.34 -25.59 19.91
CA ARG A 15 6.34 -27.02 20.25
C ARG A 15 7.48 -27.72 19.52
N GLU A 16 7.85 -28.91 20.01
CA GLU A 16 8.87 -29.73 19.36
C GLU A 16 8.55 -30.05 17.89
N GLY A 17 7.26 -30.20 17.56
CA GLY A 17 6.80 -30.41 16.19
C GLY A 17 7.04 -29.23 15.24
N ASP A 18 7.37 -28.03 15.74
CA ASP A 18 7.65 -26.86 14.90
C ASP A 18 9.10 -26.85 14.40
N VAL A 19 10.00 -27.70 14.91
CA VAL A 19 11.45 -27.65 14.65
C VAL A 19 11.78 -27.65 13.16
N GLU A 20 11.16 -28.55 12.39
CA GLU A 20 11.42 -28.66 10.94
C GLU A 20 10.97 -27.39 10.20
N ALA A 21 9.78 -26.87 10.52
CA ALA A 21 9.25 -25.66 9.90
C ALA A 21 10.04 -24.40 10.32
N ILE A 22 10.53 -24.33 11.57
CA ILE A 22 11.41 -23.25 12.02
C ILE A 22 12.72 -23.27 11.23
N VAL A 23 13.32 -24.46 11.02
CA VAL A 23 14.53 -24.58 10.20
C VAL A 23 14.25 -24.10 8.78
N ALA A 24 13.17 -24.56 8.16
CA ALA A 24 12.76 -24.14 6.81
C ALA A 24 12.58 -22.61 6.72
N GLN A 25 11.94 -21.99 7.71
CA GLN A 25 11.83 -20.53 7.78
C GLN A 25 13.19 -19.84 7.92
N CYS A 26 14.08 -20.34 8.77
CA CYS A 26 15.36 -19.68 9.05
C CYS A 26 16.38 -19.79 7.91
N ILE A 27 16.25 -20.77 7.01
CA ILE A 27 17.10 -20.91 5.82
C ILE A 27 16.49 -20.27 4.56
N ASP A 28 15.24 -19.81 4.62
CA ASP A 28 14.57 -19.16 3.49
C ASP A 28 15.32 -17.87 3.06
N PRO A 29 15.49 -17.62 1.75
CA PRO A 29 16.24 -16.47 1.25
C PRO A 29 15.74 -15.10 1.74
N GLN A 30 14.43 -14.91 1.94
CA GLN A 30 13.89 -13.64 2.45
C GLN A 30 14.23 -13.48 3.94
N MET A 31 14.11 -14.54 4.74
CA MET A 31 14.50 -14.50 6.15
C MET A 31 15.99 -14.20 6.30
N VAL A 32 16.82 -14.87 5.51
CA VAL A 32 18.28 -14.72 5.44
C VAL A 32 18.67 -13.30 5.02
N ARG A 33 17.95 -12.69 4.08
CA ARG A 33 18.24 -11.32 3.62
C ARG A 33 18.06 -10.28 4.72
N TRP A 34 17.02 -10.42 5.54
CA TRP A 34 16.61 -9.34 6.45
C TRP A 34 17.01 -9.54 7.90
N THR A 35 17.57 -10.69 8.27
CA THR A 35 17.84 -11.05 9.67
C THR A 35 19.25 -11.61 9.88
N THR A 36 19.69 -11.61 11.14
CA THR A 36 20.97 -12.18 11.57
C THR A 36 20.82 -13.58 12.15
N VAL A 37 19.88 -14.37 11.62
CA VAL A 37 19.75 -15.79 12.01
C VAL A 37 21.10 -16.50 11.82
N PRO A 38 21.55 -17.32 12.80
CA PRO A 38 22.82 -18.04 12.72
C PRO A 38 22.94 -18.89 11.46
N ARG A 39 24.14 -19.01 10.91
CA ARG A 39 24.42 -19.80 9.70
C ARG A 39 25.59 -20.77 9.97
N PRO A 40 25.46 -22.06 9.60
CA PRO A 40 24.24 -22.73 9.12
C PRO A 40 23.17 -22.81 10.22
N TYR A 41 21.88 -22.76 9.83
CA TYR A 41 20.77 -22.95 10.75
C TYR A 41 20.23 -24.38 10.61
N GLY A 42 20.09 -25.10 11.73
CA GLY A 42 19.68 -26.50 11.75
C GLY A 42 18.87 -26.90 12.98
N PRO A 43 18.45 -28.17 13.09
CA PRO A 43 17.54 -28.63 14.13
C PRO A 43 18.00 -28.34 15.57
N ASP A 44 19.30 -28.46 15.85
CA ASP A 44 19.83 -28.20 17.20
C ASP A 44 19.74 -26.71 17.57
N ALA A 45 19.93 -25.81 16.60
CA ALA A 45 19.74 -24.38 16.79
C ALA A 45 18.25 -24.05 17.03
N ALA A 46 17.35 -24.70 16.29
CA ALA A 46 15.91 -24.57 16.51
C ALA A 46 15.49 -25.06 17.90
N ARG A 47 15.96 -26.23 18.36
CA ARG A 47 15.68 -26.73 19.72
C ARG A 47 16.26 -25.81 20.80
N SER A 48 17.45 -25.26 20.57
CA SER A 48 18.05 -24.26 21.48
C SER A 48 17.20 -22.98 21.54
N TYR A 49 16.65 -22.54 20.41
CA TYR A 49 15.70 -21.44 20.34
C TYR A 49 14.40 -21.73 21.10
N LEU A 50 13.84 -22.95 21.01
CA LEU A 50 12.68 -23.37 21.80
C LEU A 50 12.96 -23.31 23.31
N ALA A 51 14.13 -23.80 23.76
CA ALA A 51 14.52 -23.74 25.16
C ALA A 51 14.67 -22.28 25.66
N MET A 52 15.27 -21.41 24.84
CA MET A 52 15.38 -19.98 25.13
C MET A 52 14.01 -19.31 25.25
N ILE A 53 13.06 -19.63 24.36
CA ILE A 53 11.67 -19.13 24.44
C ILE A 53 11.03 -19.53 25.77
N ALA A 54 11.15 -20.80 26.17
CA ALA A 54 10.58 -21.29 27.42
C ALA A 54 11.14 -20.54 28.65
N GLN A 55 12.46 -20.27 28.65
CA GLN A 55 13.10 -19.48 29.69
C GLN A 55 12.69 -18.01 29.68
N ALA A 56 12.49 -17.40 28.50
CA ALA A 56 12.02 -16.02 28.40
C ALA A 56 10.63 -15.83 29.01
N TRP A 57 9.73 -16.80 28.82
CA TRP A 57 8.40 -16.78 29.41
C TRP A 57 8.37 -16.98 30.93
N SER A 58 9.43 -17.55 31.53
CA SER A 58 9.50 -17.71 32.99
C SER A 58 9.88 -16.43 33.74
N ARG A 59 10.22 -15.36 33.01
CA ARG A 59 10.63 -14.07 33.56
C ARG A 59 9.59 -13.00 33.29
N ASP A 60 9.29 -12.18 34.30
CA ASP A 60 8.30 -11.09 34.19
C ASP A 60 8.72 -10.01 33.17
N ASP A 61 10.03 -9.77 33.04
CA ASP A 61 10.63 -8.86 32.06
C ASP A 61 11.07 -9.53 30.76
N GLY A 62 10.84 -10.84 30.64
CA GLY A 62 11.31 -11.62 29.52
C GLY A 62 10.58 -11.30 28.21
N GLN A 63 11.22 -11.67 27.10
CA GLN A 63 10.61 -11.61 25.78
C GLN A 63 9.41 -12.56 25.70
N ARG A 64 8.39 -12.15 24.94
CA ARG A 64 7.12 -12.86 24.78
C ARG A 64 7.07 -13.38 23.36
N PHE A 65 7.21 -14.68 23.18
CA PHE A 65 7.23 -15.32 21.86
C PHE A 65 6.00 -16.17 21.64
N TRP A 66 5.46 -16.14 20.43
CA TRP A 66 4.42 -17.04 19.96
C TRP A 66 4.76 -17.66 18.62
N ALA A 67 4.41 -18.93 18.48
CA ALA A 67 4.24 -19.55 17.18
C ALA A 67 2.90 -19.12 16.60
N ILE A 68 2.91 -18.74 15.33
CA ILE A 68 1.71 -18.45 14.55
C ILE A 68 1.22 -19.78 13.98
N GLU A 69 -0.01 -20.17 14.29
CA GLU A 69 -0.69 -21.33 13.72
C GLU A 69 -1.86 -20.84 12.84
N TRP A 70 -2.02 -21.47 11.68
CA TRP A 70 -3.11 -21.21 10.75
C TRP A 70 -3.59 -22.54 10.13
N VAL A 71 -4.74 -22.54 9.48
CA VAL A 71 -5.30 -23.74 8.83
C VAL A 71 -5.13 -23.62 7.32
N ASP A 72 -4.47 -24.61 6.70
CA ASP A 72 -4.27 -24.64 5.25
C ASP A 72 -5.57 -24.92 4.47
N ASP A 73 -5.50 -24.78 3.14
CA ASP A 73 -6.67 -24.95 2.27
C ASP A 73 -7.25 -26.39 2.32
N ALA A 74 -6.48 -27.35 2.84
CA ALA A 74 -6.88 -28.73 3.09
C ALA A 74 -7.40 -28.97 4.51
N GLY A 75 -7.55 -27.92 5.33
CA GLY A 75 -8.07 -28.01 6.69
C GLY A 75 -7.06 -28.44 7.75
N ASN A 76 -5.75 -28.46 7.43
CA ASN A 76 -4.72 -28.91 8.37
C ASN A 76 -4.07 -27.73 9.10
N PRO A 77 -3.83 -27.84 10.42
CA PRO A 77 -3.06 -26.83 11.15
C PRO A 77 -1.60 -26.82 10.70
N ARG A 78 -1.08 -25.63 10.41
CA ARG A 78 0.29 -25.40 9.95
C ARG A 78 0.99 -24.35 10.80
N PHE A 79 2.30 -24.52 10.95
CA PHE A 79 3.17 -23.47 11.45
C PHE A 79 3.27 -22.35 10.41
N GLY A 80 2.86 -21.16 10.79
CA GLY A 80 2.85 -19.96 9.95
C GLY A 80 4.07 -19.07 10.14
N GLY A 81 4.79 -19.19 11.25
CA GLY A 81 5.93 -18.35 11.58
C GLY A 81 6.04 -18.02 13.06
N GLY A 82 6.82 -16.99 13.38
CA GLY A 82 7.02 -16.50 14.75
C GLY A 82 6.74 -15.01 14.87
N ILE A 83 6.22 -14.61 16.01
CA ILE A 83 6.08 -13.21 16.44
C ILE A 83 6.51 -13.08 17.90
N ASP A 84 7.17 -11.97 18.22
CA ASP A 84 7.64 -11.72 19.57
C ASP A 84 7.55 -10.25 19.98
N LEU A 85 7.38 -10.03 21.28
CA LEU A 85 7.46 -8.72 21.93
C LEU A 85 8.59 -8.71 22.95
N ARG A 86 9.47 -7.72 22.85
CA ARG A 86 10.64 -7.48 23.71
C ARG A 86 10.35 -6.26 24.59
N PRO A 87 10.05 -6.42 25.89
CA PRO A 87 9.86 -5.28 26.78
C PRO A 87 11.08 -4.33 26.79
N ARG A 88 10.85 -3.03 26.69
CA ARG A 88 11.84 -1.94 26.60
C ARG A 88 11.62 -0.90 27.72
N GLY A 89 11.29 -1.32 28.94
CA GLY A 89 11.01 -0.41 30.06
C GLY A 89 9.87 0.58 29.79
N SER A 90 9.47 1.36 30.80
CA SER A 90 8.47 2.46 30.65
C SER A 90 7.19 2.07 29.90
N GLY A 91 6.69 0.85 30.08
CA GLY A 91 5.50 0.34 29.39
C GLY A 91 5.65 0.17 27.87
N SER A 92 6.86 0.21 27.32
CA SER A 92 7.11 0.02 25.89
C SER A 92 7.60 -1.41 25.59
N ALA A 93 7.30 -1.91 24.41
CA ALA A 93 7.89 -3.13 23.85
C ALA A 93 8.39 -2.88 22.43
N GLU A 94 9.29 -3.72 21.95
CA GLU A 94 9.67 -3.82 20.55
C GLU A 94 9.10 -5.11 19.96
N VAL A 95 8.50 -5.06 18.78
CA VAL A 95 7.98 -6.23 18.08
C VAL A 95 8.96 -6.74 17.03
N GLY A 96 9.11 -8.06 16.97
CA GLY A 96 9.77 -8.77 15.87
C GLY A 96 8.85 -9.84 15.30
N TYR A 97 8.89 -10.05 13.99
CA TYR A 97 8.07 -11.08 13.36
C TYR A 97 8.65 -11.60 12.04
N GLY A 98 8.25 -12.82 11.67
CA GLY A 98 8.55 -13.40 10.37
C GLY A 98 7.62 -14.57 10.06
N LEU A 99 7.19 -14.68 8.80
CA LEU A 99 6.37 -15.79 8.31
C LEU A 99 7.23 -16.87 7.63
N HIS A 100 6.82 -18.12 7.85
CA HIS A 100 7.18 -19.26 7.03
C HIS A 100 6.80 -19.00 5.55
N PRO A 101 7.58 -19.44 4.56
CA PRO A 101 7.28 -19.26 3.14
C PRO A 101 5.85 -19.63 2.74
N ASP A 102 5.36 -20.78 3.20
CA ASP A 102 4.01 -21.30 2.87
C ASP A 102 2.86 -20.46 3.42
N ALA A 103 3.13 -19.56 4.37
CA ALA A 103 2.12 -18.73 5.02
C ALA A 103 2.02 -17.31 4.45
N ARG A 104 2.91 -16.93 3.51
CA ARG A 104 2.97 -15.57 2.93
C ARG A 104 1.80 -15.31 1.99
N GLY A 105 1.46 -14.02 1.79
CA GLY A 105 0.40 -13.59 0.86
C GLY A 105 -1.03 -13.79 1.36
N ARG A 106 -1.23 -14.30 2.58
CA ARG A 106 -2.56 -14.65 3.14
C ARG A 106 -3.06 -13.69 4.23
N GLY A 107 -2.36 -12.57 4.46
CA GLY A 107 -2.71 -11.59 5.51
C GLY A 107 -2.50 -12.07 6.96
N LEU A 108 -1.89 -13.25 7.17
CA LEU A 108 -1.78 -13.88 8.50
C LEU A 108 -0.95 -13.06 9.49
N MET A 109 0.12 -12.40 9.03
CA MET A 109 0.97 -11.61 9.93
C MET A 109 0.26 -10.36 10.46
N VAL A 110 -0.62 -9.72 9.67
CA VAL A 110 -1.41 -8.58 10.14
C VAL A 110 -2.31 -9.00 11.30
N ARG A 111 -2.97 -10.16 11.17
CA ARG A 111 -3.80 -10.75 12.23
C ARG A 111 -2.98 -11.08 13.49
N ALA A 112 -1.82 -11.74 13.30
CA ALA A 112 -0.90 -12.06 14.39
C ALA A 112 -0.39 -10.81 15.11
N LEU A 113 0.03 -9.77 14.37
CA LEU A 113 0.55 -8.54 14.94
C LEU A 113 -0.50 -7.78 15.75
N ARG A 114 -1.75 -7.73 15.27
CA ARG A 114 -2.87 -7.14 16.02
C ARG A 114 -3.12 -7.88 17.33
N LEU A 115 -3.17 -9.22 17.31
CA LEU A 115 -3.34 -10.02 18.53
C LEU A 115 -2.22 -9.79 19.55
N ALA A 116 -0.96 -9.74 19.09
CA ALA A 116 0.19 -9.49 19.97
C ALA A 116 0.15 -8.07 20.57
N CYS A 117 -0.12 -7.05 19.77
CA CYS A 117 -0.23 -5.66 20.24
C CYS A 117 -1.39 -5.50 21.22
N GLN A 118 -2.56 -6.05 20.90
CA GLN A 118 -3.72 -5.99 21.80
C GLN A 118 -3.41 -6.64 23.14
N TRP A 119 -2.79 -7.83 23.14
CA TRP A 119 -2.36 -8.48 24.37
C TRP A 119 -1.40 -7.63 25.20
N TRP A 120 -0.46 -6.93 24.55
CA TRP A 120 0.46 -6.03 25.24
C TRP A 120 -0.28 -4.89 25.94
N PHE A 121 -1.22 -4.25 25.25
CA PHE A 121 -2.01 -3.15 25.78
C PHE A 121 -2.96 -3.61 26.90
N ASP A 122 -3.62 -4.75 26.73
CA ASP A 122 -4.47 -5.37 27.77
C ASP A 122 -3.65 -5.75 29.01
N SER A 123 -2.35 -6.01 28.84
CA SER A 123 -1.41 -6.29 29.93
C SER A 123 -0.85 -5.01 30.60
N GLY A 124 -1.35 -3.83 30.24
CA GLY A 124 -0.92 -2.53 30.79
C GLY A 124 0.27 -1.89 30.06
N GLY A 125 0.68 -2.45 28.91
CA GLY A 125 1.63 -1.82 28.02
C GLY A 125 1.08 -0.53 27.40
N ALA A 126 1.94 0.45 27.18
CA ALA A 126 1.56 1.76 26.62
C ALA A 126 1.90 1.89 25.13
N ARG A 127 2.98 1.25 24.67
CA ARG A 127 3.49 1.43 23.29
C ARG A 127 4.21 0.20 22.77
N VAL A 128 4.10 -0.05 21.47
CA VAL A 128 4.88 -1.06 20.74
C VAL A 128 5.66 -0.37 19.62
N TYR A 129 6.97 -0.56 19.62
CA TYR A 129 7.89 -0.09 18.58
C TYR A 129 8.19 -1.21 17.59
N TRP A 130 8.42 -0.83 16.35
CA TRP A 130 8.87 -1.70 15.28
C TRP A 130 10.13 -1.10 14.65
N PHE A 131 11.11 -1.95 14.39
CA PHE A 131 12.34 -1.61 13.71
C PHE A 131 12.59 -2.63 12.59
N ALA A 132 12.96 -2.16 11.40
CA ALA A 132 13.47 -3.03 10.35
C ALA A 132 14.55 -2.36 9.53
N ASN A 133 15.44 -3.17 8.94
CA ASN A 133 16.42 -2.70 7.96
C ASN A 133 15.70 -1.94 6.84
N ALA A 134 16.20 -0.75 6.52
CA ALA A 134 15.65 0.11 5.48
C ALA A 134 15.50 -0.65 4.15
N GLY A 135 14.36 -0.45 3.47
CA GLY A 135 14.01 -1.18 2.25
C GLY A 135 13.24 -2.49 2.48
N ASN A 136 13.01 -2.90 3.73
CA ASN A 136 12.15 -4.04 4.04
C ASN A 136 10.65 -3.68 3.93
N GLU A 137 10.23 -3.34 2.71
CA GLU A 137 8.87 -2.96 2.36
C GLU A 137 7.81 -4.01 2.72
N PRO A 138 8.03 -5.33 2.55
CA PRO A 138 7.06 -6.34 2.97
C PRO A 138 6.79 -6.30 4.47
N SER A 139 7.82 -6.11 5.29
CA SER A 139 7.66 -5.99 6.74
C SER A 139 6.97 -4.68 7.12
N TRP A 140 7.33 -3.57 6.45
CA TRP A 140 6.67 -2.28 6.65
C TRP A 140 5.17 -2.32 6.34
N ARG A 141 4.75 -2.95 5.22
CA ARG A 141 3.33 -3.07 4.87
C ARG A 141 2.50 -3.72 5.97
N VAL A 142 3.05 -4.72 6.68
CA VAL A 142 2.39 -5.35 7.83
C VAL A 142 2.24 -4.37 8.99
N ALA A 143 3.33 -3.72 9.40
CA ALA A 143 3.32 -2.76 10.51
C ALA A 143 2.36 -1.60 10.21
N ARG A 144 2.45 -1.03 9.00
CA ARG A 144 1.56 0.02 8.52
C ARG A 144 0.11 -0.42 8.63
N ALA A 145 -0.26 -1.60 8.13
CA ALA A 145 -1.63 -2.14 8.20
C ALA A 145 -2.16 -2.36 9.63
N CYS A 146 -1.27 -2.34 10.63
CA CYS A 146 -1.60 -2.44 12.05
C CYS A 146 -1.53 -1.10 12.78
N GLY A 147 -1.56 0.04 12.08
CA GLY A 147 -1.60 1.36 12.70
C GLY A 147 -0.24 1.90 13.17
N PHE A 148 0.88 1.26 12.80
CA PHE A 148 2.21 1.74 13.21
C PHE A 148 2.62 3.00 12.45
N THR A 149 2.75 4.13 13.14
CA THR A 149 3.20 5.40 12.57
C THR A 149 4.72 5.43 12.46
N ARG A 150 5.25 5.72 11.26
CA ARG A 150 6.70 5.84 11.01
C ARG A 150 7.22 7.17 11.55
N HIS A 151 8.32 7.11 12.30
CA HIS A 151 8.96 8.27 12.96
C HIS A 151 10.21 8.77 12.24
N GLY A 152 10.81 7.93 11.39
CA GLY A 152 12.00 8.28 10.62
C GLY A 152 12.98 7.12 10.50
N ASP A 153 14.21 7.48 10.12
CA ASP A 153 15.28 6.54 9.80
C ASP A 153 16.46 6.76 10.75
N LEU A 154 17.02 5.67 11.29
CA LEU A 154 18.19 5.69 12.16
C LEU A 154 19.41 5.15 11.40
N PRO A 155 20.42 5.98 11.10
CA PRO A 155 21.59 5.55 10.37
C PRO A 155 22.39 4.46 11.11
N GLY A 156 22.71 3.36 10.43
CA GLY A 156 23.57 2.29 10.97
C GLY A 156 23.09 1.67 12.30
N TYR A 157 21.79 1.59 12.53
CA TYR A 157 21.23 1.20 13.82
C TYR A 157 21.01 -0.33 13.96
N LEU A 158 20.66 -1.01 12.87
CA LEU A 158 20.33 -2.44 12.93
C LEU A 158 21.43 -3.33 12.36
N PRO A 159 21.64 -4.52 12.95
CA PRO A 159 22.49 -5.56 12.35
C PRO A 159 21.95 -6.05 11.00
N HIS A 160 22.86 -6.18 10.03
CA HIS A 160 22.64 -6.75 8.72
C HIS A 160 23.78 -7.75 8.40
N PRO A 161 23.58 -8.76 7.52
CA PRO A 161 24.66 -9.66 7.12
C PRO A 161 25.95 -8.96 6.65
N ASP A 162 25.82 -7.77 6.07
CA ASP A 162 26.95 -6.96 5.55
C ASP A 162 27.46 -5.90 6.55
N GLY A 163 27.03 -5.92 7.83
CA GLY A 163 27.46 -4.97 8.86
C GLY A 163 26.28 -4.31 9.58
N LEU A 164 26.30 -2.97 9.66
CA LEU A 164 25.19 -2.18 10.19
C LEU A 164 24.42 -1.55 9.03
N ALA A 165 23.10 -1.56 9.11
CA ALA A 165 22.20 -0.94 8.14
C ALA A 165 21.30 0.09 8.83
N ASP A 166 20.80 1.02 8.02
CA ASP A 166 19.84 2.01 8.45
C ASP A 166 18.54 1.31 8.87
N ALA A 167 17.90 1.82 9.92
CA ALA A 167 16.67 1.26 10.45
C ALA A 167 15.50 2.21 10.24
N TRP A 168 14.40 1.70 9.70
CA TRP A 168 13.11 2.39 9.79
C TRP A 168 12.51 2.15 11.15
N VAL A 169 11.97 3.22 11.75
CA VAL A 169 11.34 3.17 13.08
C VAL A 169 9.88 3.54 12.97
N ALA A 170 9.02 2.71 13.55
CA ALA A 170 7.60 3.01 13.69
C ALA A 170 7.08 2.62 15.07
N SER A 171 5.95 3.16 15.50
CA SER A 171 5.30 2.72 16.72
C SER A 171 3.78 2.87 16.69
N VAL A 172 3.12 2.12 17.57
CA VAL A 172 1.68 2.19 17.82
C VAL A 172 1.43 2.21 19.34
N ALA A 173 0.45 2.99 19.76
CA ALA A 173 0.06 3.21 21.15
C ALA A 173 -1.20 2.44 21.51
N ALA A 174 -1.50 2.36 22.81
CA ALA A 174 -2.71 1.68 23.29
C ALA A 174 -4.03 2.34 22.81
N ASP A 175 -3.99 3.63 22.49
CA ASP A 175 -5.13 4.42 22.00
C ASP A 175 -5.23 4.50 20.46
N ASP A 176 -4.25 3.94 19.75
CA ASP A 176 -4.27 3.88 18.28
C ASP A 176 -5.16 2.72 17.78
N ASP A 177 -5.85 2.93 16.66
CA ASP A 177 -6.66 1.89 16.00
C ASP A 177 -5.77 0.90 15.23
N LEU A 178 -5.52 -0.26 15.82
CA LEU A 178 -4.75 -1.36 15.23
C LEU A 178 -5.35 -1.92 13.92
N THR A 179 -6.60 -1.60 13.60
CA THR A 179 -7.25 -2.03 12.35
C THR A 179 -7.05 -1.05 11.20
N ARG A 180 -6.57 0.16 11.51
CA ARG A 180 -6.47 1.27 10.58
C ARG A 180 -5.01 1.56 10.23
N PRO A 181 -4.62 1.62 8.94
CA PRO A 181 -3.21 1.79 8.60
C PRO A 181 -2.64 3.16 9.00
N ALA A 182 -1.38 3.26 9.46
CA ALA A 182 -0.81 4.57 9.79
C ALA A 182 -0.50 5.43 8.56
N GLY A 183 -0.54 6.75 8.75
CA GLY A 183 -0.61 7.72 7.65
C GLY A 183 -2.03 7.85 7.10
N SER A 184 -2.98 7.07 7.64
CA SER A 184 -4.37 7.34 7.39
C SER A 184 -4.87 8.51 8.25
N GLY A 185 -4.35 9.71 7.98
CA GLY A 185 -4.92 10.93 8.55
C GLY A 185 -6.43 10.85 8.43
N ALA A 186 -7.14 10.94 9.56
CA ALA A 186 -8.55 11.19 9.49
C ALA A 186 -8.69 12.55 8.83
N ALA A 187 -8.89 12.58 7.50
CA ALA A 187 -9.89 13.47 6.97
C ALA A 187 -11.10 13.24 7.87
N SER A 188 -11.42 14.23 8.70
CA SER A 188 -12.56 14.13 9.59
C SER A 188 -13.74 13.69 8.71
N ALA A 189 -14.50 12.68 9.13
CA ALA A 189 -15.66 12.26 8.35
C ALA A 189 -16.53 13.51 8.10
N GLY A 190 -16.72 13.89 6.83
CA GLY A 190 -17.36 15.14 6.43
C GLY A 190 -16.45 16.29 5.94
N GLU A 191 -15.12 16.20 6.02
CA GLU A 191 -14.24 17.19 5.38
C GLU A 191 -14.10 16.92 3.88
N VAL A 192 -14.52 17.90 3.08
CA VAL A 192 -14.49 17.85 1.64
C VAL A 192 -13.04 17.81 1.15
N VAL A 193 -12.70 16.79 0.36
CA VAL A 193 -11.34 16.60 -0.19
C VAL A 193 -11.11 17.52 -1.39
N VAL A 194 -12.11 17.66 -2.25
CA VAL A 194 -12.09 18.54 -3.42
C VAL A 194 -13.17 19.58 -3.25
N ALA A 195 -12.79 20.83 -3.01
CA ALA A 195 -13.75 21.92 -2.86
C ALA A 195 -14.68 22.01 -4.08
N GLU A 196 -15.93 22.42 -3.85
CA GLU A 196 -16.85 22.79 -4.94
C GLU A 196 -16.21 23.88 -5.81
N ARG A 197 -16.38 23.73 -7.13
CA ARG A 197 -15.87 24.68 -8.13
C ARG A 197 -16.99 25.04 -9.08
N GLU A 198 -17.03 26.29 -9.50
CA GLU A 198 -17.90 26.72 -10.59
C GLU A 198 -17.43 26.08 -11.90
N ASP A 199 -18.37 25.63 -12.72
CA ASP A 199 -18.05 25.09 -14.03
C ASP A 199 -17.71 26.23 -15.00
N SER A 200 -16.42 26.45 -15.19
CA SER A 200 -15.89 27.47 -16.11
C SER A 200 -15.44 26.90 -17.46
N ARG A 201 -15.75 25.63 -17.75
CA ARG A 201 -15.39 25.00 -19.02
C ARG A 201 -16.11 25.72 -20.17
N SER A 202 -15.47 25.79 -21.33
CA SER A 202 -16.07 26.34 -22.55
C SER A 202 -16.09 25.28 -23.64
N ASP A 203 -16.93 25.46 -24.66
CA ASP A 203 -16.96 24.56 -25.84
C ASP A 203 -15.68 24.63 -26.70
N GLY A 204 -14.76 25.56 -26.36
CA GLY A 204 -13.51 25.72 -27.08
C GLY A 204 -13.66 26.30 -28.49
N PRO A 205 -12.58 26.24 -29.29
CA PRO A 205 -12.55 26.81 -30.62
C PRO A 205 -13.23 25.87 -31.62
N MET A 206 -14.51 26.12 -31.95
CA MET A 206 -15.32 25.32 -32.89
C MET A 206 -14.70 25.11 -34.28
N LEU A 207 -13.78 25.99 -34.68
CA LEU A 207 -13.03 25.93 -35.95
C LEU A 207 -11.51 25.89 -35.74
N GLY A 208 -11.08 25.43 -34.56
CA GLY A 208 -9.68 25.33 -34.18
C GLY A 208 -8.89 24.32 -35.02
N GLY A 209 -7.57 24.42 -34.95
CA GLY A 209 -6.69 23.43 -35.58
C GLY A 209 -6.74 22.06 -34.89
N GLU A 210 -6.27 21.01 -35.54
CA GLU A 210 -6.33 19.64 -34.98
C GLU A 210 -5.70 19.54 -33.59
N ARG A 211 -4.49 20.07 -33.39
CA ARG A 211 -3.81 20.06 -32.07
C ARG A 211 -4.64 20.82 -31.04
N GLU A 212 -5.12 22.00 -31.41
CA GLU A 212 -5.90 22.86 -30.53
C GLU A 212 -7.19 22.15 -30.06
N LEU A 213 -7.87 21.45 -30.97
CA LEU A 213 -9.05 20.66 -30.66
C LEU A 213 -8.73 19.45 -29.76
N LEU A 214 -7.67 18.69 -30.06
CA LEU A 214 -7.27 17.53 -29.25
C LEU A 214 -6.89 17.94 -27.82
N GLU A 215 -6.07 18.98 -27.69
CA GLU A 215 -5.65 19.50 -26.38
C GLU A 215 -6.85 20.08 -25.62
N HIS A 216 -7.74 20.80 -26.31
CA HIS A 216 -8.96 21.34 -25.72
C HIS A 216 -9.88 20.23 -25.16
N TRP A 217 -10.22 19.21 -25.95
CA TRP A 217 -11.10 18.13 -25.50
C TRP A 217 -10.51 17.34 -24.33
N LEU A 218 -9.20 17.08 -24.37
CA LEU A 218 -8.51 16.40 -23.29
C LEU A 218 -8.54 17.24 -21.99
N ASP A 219 -8.31 18.55 -22.10
CA ASP A 219 -8.37 19.46 -20.96
C ASP A 219 -9.79 19.62 -20.40
N LEU A 220 -10.79 19.71 -21.28
CA LEU A 220 -12.19 19.70 -20.89
C LEU A 220 -12.50 18.46 -20.05
N TYR A 221 -12.04 17.28 -20.45
CA TYR A 221 -12.25 16.05 -19.68
C TYR A 221 -11.44 15.98 -18.38
N ARG A 222 -10.20 16.46 -18.36
CA ARG A 222 -9.42 16.59 -17.12
C ARG A 222 -10.13 17.45 -16.08
N GLU A 223 -10.67 18.59 -16.51
CA GLU A 223 -11.46 19.48 -15.65
C GLU A 223 -12.78 18.83 -15.22
N SER A 224 -13.40 18.06 -16.12
CA SER A 224 -14.63 17.31 -15.84
C SER A 224 -14.46 16.31 -14.69
N VAL A 225 -13.30 15.63 -14.61
CA VAL A 225 -13.00 14.71 -13.51
C VAL A 225 -13.07 15.44 -12.17
N LEU A 226 -12.41 16.60 -12.06
CA LEU A 226 -12.40 17.39 -10.83
C LEU A 226 -13.79 17.89 -10.44
N LEU A 227 -14.61 18.29 -11.40
CA LEU A 227 -16.00 18.69 -11.16
C LEU A 227 -16.87 17.51 -10.67
N LYS A 228 -16.70 16.32 -11.24
CA LYS A 228 -17.50 15.13 -10.86
C LYS A 228 -17.16 14.62 -9.44
N ILE A 229 -15.96 14.89 -8.94
CA ILE A 229 -15.54 14.50 -7.58
C ILE A 229 -15.64 15.63 -6.54
N ALA A 230 -15.97 16.85 -6.96
CA ALA A 230 -16.07 18.01 -6.08
C ALA A 230 -17.17 17.86 -5.02
N GLY A 231 -16.95 18.44 -3.85
CA GLY A 231 -17.89 18.39 -2.71
C GLY A 231 -17.90 17.06 -1.95
N LEU A 232 -17.10 16.07 -2.36
CA LEU A 232 -17.04 14.78 -1.69
C LEU A 232 -15.96 14.73 -0.62
N ASP A 233 -16.28 14.05 0.48
CA ASP A 233 -15.29 13.64 1.46
C ASP A 233 -14.52 12.40 0.99
N ALA A 234 -13.47 12.07 1.73
CA ALA A 234 -12.60 10.96 1.40
C ALA A 234 -13.30 9.59 1.39
N GLN A 235 -14.31 9.40 2.24
CA GLN A 235 -15.04 8.13 2.33
C GLN A 235 -15.93 7.93 1.11
N ALA A 236 -16.62 9.00 0.68
CA ALA A 236 -17.42 9.01 -0.53
C ALA A 236 -16.56 8.74 -1.78
N LEU A 237 -15.36 9.33 -1.85
CA LEU A 237 -14.43 9.11 -2.97
C LEU A 237 -13.97 7.64 -3.10
N CYS A 238 -13.73 6.96 -1.97
CA CYS A 238 -13.29 5.56 -1.96
C CYS A 238 -14.43 4.54 -2.03
N ARG A 239 -15.69 4.99 -1.94
CA ARG A 239 -16.84 4.09 -1.90
C ARG A 239 -16.98 3.33 -3.22
N ARG A 240 -17.11 2.00 -3.13
CA ARG A 240 -17.45 1.11 -4.24
C ARG A 240 -18.98 1.08 -4.41
N ALA A 241 -19.52 2.12 -5.04
CA ALA A 241 -20.93 2.46 -4.96
C ALA A 241 -21.86 1.54 -5.78
N VAL A 242 -21.33 0.80 -6.78
CA VAL A 242 -22.13 0.01 -7.73
C VAL A 242 -21.70 -1.46 -7.73
N PRO A 243 -22.23 -2.31 -6.83
CA PRO A 243 -21.94 -3.75 -6.86
C PRO A 243 -22.42 -4.43 -8.16
N PRO A 244 -21.71 -5.45 -8.68
CA PRO A 244 -20.52 -6.09 -8.13
C PRO A 244 -19.20 -5.37 -8.50
N SER A 245 -19.27 -4.21 -9.16
CA SER A 245 -18.08 -3.47 -9.57
C SER A 245 -17.24 -3.06 -8.35
N THR A 246 -15.92 -3.16 -8.49
CA THR A 246 -14.94 -2.71 -7.50
C THR A 246 -14.48 -1.27 -7.73
N LEU A 247 -14.99 -0.61 -8.78
CA LEU A 247 -14.63 0.78 -9.08
C LEU A 247 -15.08 1.75 -7.99
N SER A 248 -14.25 2.75 -7.75
CA SER A 248 -14.54 3.91 -6.90
C SER A 248 -14.14 5.18 -7.65
N LEU A 249 -14.66 6.34 -7.22
CA LEU A 249 -14.31 7.63 -7.82
C LEU A 249 -12.79 7.88 -7.70
N LEU A 250 -12.21 7.63 -6.52
CA LEU A 250 -10.77 7.80 -6.29
C LEU A 250 -9.94 6.84 -7.13
N GLY A 251 -10.37 5.58 -7.28
CA GLY A 251 -9.66 4.59 -8.09
C GLY A 251 -9.56 5.03 -9.55
N VAL A 252 -10.62 5.62 -10.11
CA VAL A 252 -10.60 6.21 -11.45
C VAL A 252 -9.64 7.39 -11.55
N VAL A 253 -9.55 8.26 -10.54
CA VAL A 253 -8.58 9.36 -10.54
C VAL A 253 -7.13 8.84 -10.50
N ARG A 254 -6.85 7.83 -9.68
CA ARG A 254 -5.53 7.18 -9.61
C ARG A 254 -5.15 6.55 -10.95
N HIS A 255 -6.08 5.82 -11.56
CA HIS A 255 -5.92 5.24 -12.88
C HIS A 255 -5.57 6.30 -13.94
N LEU A 256 -6.34 7.38 -14.02
CA LEU A 256 -6.09 8.46 -14.98
C LEU A 256 -4.75 9.15 -14.73
N SER A 257 -4.28 9.23 -13.49
CA SER A 257 -2.94 9.74 -13.17
C SER A 257 -1.82 8.88 -13.77
N GLU A 258 -1.97 7.55 -13.72
CA GLU A 258 -1.02 6.62 -14.33
C GLU A 258 -1.06 6.68 -15.85
N VAL A 259 -2.27 6.71 -16.42
CA VAL A 259 -2.48 6.79 -17.87
C VAL A 259 -1.82 8.05 -18.44
N GLU A 260 -1.99 9.20 -17.77
CA GLU A 260 -1.31 10.45 -18.13
C GLU A 260 0.23 10.30 -18.14
N SER A 261 0.77 9.87 -16.99
CA SER A 261 2.22 9.72 -16.80
C SER A 261 2.82 8.73 -17.80
N TYR A 262 2.19 7.57 -17.98
CA TYR A 262 2.65 6.54 -18.91
C TYR A 262 2.71 7.07 -20.34
N TRP A 263 1.63 7.67 -20.84
CA TRP A 263 1.57 8.07 -22.25
C TRP A 263 2.41 9.31 -22.56
N LEU A 264 2.34 10.34 -21.71
CA LEU A 264 2.97 11.64 -21.99
C LEU A 264 4.39 11.76 -21.43
N ARG A 265 4.86 10.80 -20.63
CA ARG A 265 6.25 10.76 -20.15
C ARG A 265 6.97 9.51 -20.60
N CYS A 266 6.48 8.33 -20.23
CA CYS A 266 7.16 7.08 -20.60
C CYS A 266 7.12 6.83 -22.10
N VAL A 267 5.98 7.04 -22.77
CA VAL A 267 5.86 6.75 -24.21
C VAL A 267 6.27 7.95 -25.08
N LEU A 268 5.80 9.16 -24.77
CA LEU A 268 6.16 10.34 -25.55
C LEU A 268 7.68 10.62 -25.51
N HIS A 269 8.28 10.51 -24.32
CA HIS A 269 9.66 10.93 -24.07
C HIS A 269 10.64 9.78 -23.74
N ASP A 270 10.20 8.52 -23.70
CA ASP A 270 11.04 7.38 -23.26
C ASP A 270 11.64 7.61 -21.86
N GLU A 271 10.90 8.31 -20.99
CA GLU A 271 11.30 8.59 -19.60
C GLU A 271 11.07 7.34 -18.73
N ASP A 272 12.07 6.97 -17.92
CA ASP A 272 11.92 5.95 -16.89
C ASP A 272 11.24 6.56 -15.65
N VAL A 273 9.91 6.48 -15.63
CA VAL A 273 9.09 7.01 -14.52
C VAL A 273 8.69 5.86 -13.59
N PRO A 274 8.91 5.99 -12.27
CA PRO A 274 8.42 5.01 -11.31
C PRO A 274 6.91 4.83 -11.37
N ASP A 275 6.45 3.58 -11.17
CA ASP A 275 5.03 3.26 -11.00
C ASP A 275 4.41 4.12 -9.89
N LEU A 276 3.27 4.77 -10.17
CA LEU A 276 2.60 5.61 -9.18
C LEU A 276 1.80 4.75 -8.19
N TYR A 277 1.11 3.73 -8.70
CA TYR A 277 0.17 2.87 -7.99
C TYR A 277 0.26 1.41 -8.43
N ALA A 278 -0.03 1.11 -9.70
CA ALA A 278 -0.04 -0.24 -10.23
C ALA A 278 1.38 -0.73 -10.52
N THR A 279 1.76 -1.86 -9.91
CA THR A 279 3.05 -2.50 -10.16
C THR A 279 2.86 -3.79 -10.93
N ARG A 280 3.96 -4.37 -11.41
CA ARG A 280 3.91 -5.69 -12.06
C ARG A 280 3.31 -6.79 -11.17
N GLU A 281 3.54 -6.72 -9.86
CA GLU A 281 3.00 -7.67 -8.89
C GLU A 281 1.54 -7.37 -8.51
N HIS A 282 1.10 -6.12 -8.66
CA HIS A 282 -0.24 -5.64 -8.31
C HIS A 282 -0.78 -4.72 -9.41
N PRO A 283 -1.20 -5.28 -10.55
CA PRO A 283 -1.52 -4.51 -11.76
C PRO A 283 -2.78 -3.65 -11.65
N ASP A 284 -3.64 -3.91 -10.66
CA ASP A 284 -4.89 -3.19 -10.44
C ASP A 284 -4.87 -2.36 -9.14
N ALA A 285 -3.68 -2.06 -8.60
CA ALA A 285 -3.53 -1.38 -7.31
C ALA A 285 -4.01 0.08 -7.32
N ASP A 286 -4.10 0.72 -8.49
CA ASP A 286 -4.77 2.00 -8.71
C ASP A 286 -6.25 1.96 -8.30
N PHE A 287 -6.94 0.85 -8.58
CA PHE A 287 -8.33 0.61 -8.18
C PHE A 287 -8.48 -0.07 -6.82
N ASP A 288 -7.65 -1.08 -6.53
CA ASP A 288 -7.86 -1.96 -5.38
C ASP A 288 -7.39 -1.35 -4.05
N ASP A 289 -6.28 -0.61 -4.06
CA ASP A 289 -5.65 -0.11 -2.84
C ASP A 289 -6.09 1.32 -2.48
N VAL A 290 -7.32 1.70 -2.83
CA VAL A 290 -7.85 3.04 -2.48
C VAL A 290 -8.03 3.17 -0.97
N ASP A 291 -7.59 4.29 -0.42
CA ASP A 291 -7.63 4.57 1.01
C ASP A 291 -8.08 6.03 1.21
N PRO A 292 -9.22 6.28 1.91
CA PRO A 292 -9.73 7.62 2.19
C PRO A 292 -8.64 8.58 2.67
N ALA A 293 -7.70 8.09 3.45
CA ALA A 293 -6.71 8.98 4.02
C ALA A 293 -5.57 9.38 3.08
N ASN A 294 -5.44 8.71 1.94
CA ASN A 294 -4.56 9.16 0.85
C ASN A 294 -5.33 9.99 -0.18
N ALA A 295 -6.67 10.12 -0.07
CA ALA A 295 -7.51 10.75 -1.10
C ALA A 295 -7.01 12.16 -1.49
N ALA A 296 -6.75 13.04 -0.52
CA ALA A 296 -6.25 14.38 -0.81
C ALA A 296 -4.88 14.37 -1.51
N ARG A 297 -4.00 13.44 -1.15
CA ARG A 297 -2.70 13.25 -1.81
C ARG A 297 -2.88 12.74 -3.23
N ASP A 298 -3.77 11.76 -3.44
CA ASP A 298 -4.02 11.17 -4.76
C ASP A 298 -4.63 12.18 -5.72
N ILE A 299 -5.55 13.04 -5.25
CA ILE A 299 -6.04 14.17 -6.06
C ILE A 299 -4.92 15.16 -6.38
N ALA A 300 -4.06 15.49 -5.41
CA ALA A 300 -2.92 16.38 -5.65
C ALA A 300 -1.91 15.78 -6.65
N THR A 301 -1.69 14.47 -6.60
CA THR A 301 -0.88 13.72 -7.59
C THR A 301 -1.49 13.86 -8.98
N TYR A 302 -2.81 13.64 -9.11
CA TYR A 302 -3.51 13.82 -10.38
C TYR A 302 -3.36 15.24 -10.95
N GLU A 303 -3.63 16.27 -10.15
CA GLU A 303 -3.47 17.67 -10.58
C GLU A 303 -2.01 18.03 -10.94
N ALA A 304 -1.02 17.38 -10.29
CA ALA A 304 0.39 17.56 -10.60
C ALA A 304 0.79 16.87 -11.92
N GLU A 305 0.36 15.61 -12.13
CA GLU A 305 0.64 14.87 -13.36
C GLU A 305 -0.06 15.52 -14.56
N VAL A 306 -1.30 15.99 -14.44
CA VAL A 306 -1.98 16.73 -15.51
C VAL A 306 -1.18 17.98 -15.92
N ARG A 307 -0.73 18.78 -14.94
CA ARG A 307 0.08 19.98 -15.23
C ARG A 307 1.40 19.63 -15.92
N ARG A 308 2.08 18.58 -15.46
CA ARG A 308 3.34 18.12 -16.04
C ARG A 308 3.14 17.60 -17.46
N CYS A 309 2.19 16.70 -17.65
CA CYS A 309 1.89 16.07 -18.93
C CYS A 309 1.42 17.08 -19.99
N ARG A 310 0.69 18.13 -19.59
CA ARG A 310 0.39 19.28 -20.47
C ARG A 310 1.67 19.97 -20.96
N ALA A 311 2.62 20.22 -20.07
CA ALA A 311 3.89 20.86 -20.44
C ALA A 311 4.72 19.98 -21.39
N GLU A 312 4.75 18.67 -21.17
CA GLU A 312 5.45 17.73 -22.06
C GLU A 312 4.80 17.65 -23.45
N ALA A 313 3.46 17.54 -23.53
CA ALA A 313 2.74 17.55 -24.81
C ALA A 313 2.97 18.84 -25.62
N ALA A 314 3.02 19.99 -24.93
CA ALA A 314 3.26 21.30 -25.55
C ALA A 314 4.69 21.46 -26.09
N ARG A 315 5.67 20.75 -25.51
CA ARG A 315 7.07 20.77 -25.96
C ARG A 315 7.30 19.95 -27.22
N TRP A 316 6.41 19.01 -27.52
CA TRP A 316 6.52 18.17 -28.69
C TRP A 316 6.14 18.96 -29.95
N PRO A 317 7.00 19.02 -30.98
CA PRO A 317 6.90 20.04 -32.04
C PRO A 317 5.70 19.87 -32.98
N ASP A 318 5.31 18.65 -33.32
CA ASP A 318 4.25 18.37 -34.28
C ASP A 318 3.50 17.07 -33.96
N LEU A 319 2.30 16.90 -34.51
CA LEU A 319 1.42 15.78 -34.20
C LEU A 319 1.79 14.47 -34.91
N ASP A 320 2.60 14.54 -35.97
CA ASP A 320 2.81 13.46 -36.94
C ASP A 320 4.12 12.72 -36.74
N SER A 321 5.14 13.40 -36.21
CA SER A 321 6.46 12.84 -35.94
C SER A 321 6.40 11.67 -34.95
N PRO A 322 7.15 10.58 -35.21
CA PRO A 322 7.28 9.47 -34.28
C PRO A 322 7.78 9.96 -32.91
N VAL A 323 7.13 9.50 -31.85
CA VAL A 323 7.58 9.73 -30.46
C VAL A 323 8.80 8.86 -30.11
N LEU A 324 9.42 9.10 -28.95
CA LEU A 324 10.63 8.39 -28.57
C LEU A 324 10.37 6.94 -28.14
N GLY A 325 9.28 6.70 -27.42
CA GLY A 325 8.87 5.38 -26.95
C GLY A 325 8.14 4.54 -28.01
N ARG A 326 7.84 3.28 -27.66
CA ARG A 326 7.15 2.32 -28.54
C ARG A 326 6.02 1.61 -27.80
N ARG A 327 4.95 1.29 -28.53
CA ARG A 327 3.84 0.45 -28.02
C ARG A 327 3.88 -0.92 -28.67
N GLY A 328 4.19 -1.98 -27.91
CA GLY A 328 4.29 -3.33 -28.47
C GLY A 328 5.29 -3.42 -29.64
N GLY A 329 6.39 -2.67 -29.56
CA GLY A 329 7.41 -2.55 -30.60
C GLY A 329 7.08 -1.60 -31.77
N LYS A 330 5.85 -1.08 -31.84
CA LYS A 330 5.41 -0.19 -32.93
C LYS A 330 5.64 1.28 -32.58
N GLU A 331 5.99 2.06 -33.59
CA GLU A 331 6.05 3.52 -33.53
C GLU A 331 4.64 4.11 -33.53
N LEU A 332 4.52 5.28 -32.93
CA LEU A 332 3.30 6.06 -32.80
C LEU A 332 3.67 7.54 -32.73
N ASN A 333 2.70 8.42 -32.85
CA ASN A 333 2.89 9.87 -32.81
C ASN A 333 1.98 10.52 -31.75
N LEU A 334 2.20 11.81 -31.48
CA LEU A 334 1.43 12.53 -30.47
C LEU A 334 -0.07 12.58 -30.81
N ARG A 335 -0.46 12.65 -32.10
CA ARG A 335 -1.88 12.56 -32.50
C ARG A 335 -2.54 11.31 -31.93
N TRP A 336 -1.89 10.16 -32.10
CA TRP A 336 -2.40 8.89 -31.61
C TRP A 336 -2.50 8.88 -30.08
N ILE A 337 -1.48 9.40 -29.38
CA ILE A 337 -1.47 9.48 -27.91
C ILE A 337 -2.63 10.35 -27.40
N LEU A 338 -2.79 11.57 -27.91
CA LEU A 338 -3.84 12.47 -27.46
C LEU A 338 -5.23 11.90 -27.76
N THR A 339 -5.43 11.28 -28.92
CA THR A 339 -6.69 10.61 -29.27
C THR A 339 -7.01 9.48 -28.29
N HIS A 340 -6.01 8.68 -27.91
CA HIS A 340 -6.21 7.60 -26.94
C HIS A 340 -6.49 8.13 -25.54
N LEU A 341 -5.82 9.20 -25.09
CA LEU A 341 -6.13 9.83 -23.81
C LEU A 341 -7.56 10.36 -23.78
N ILE A 342 -8.01 11.05 -24.84
CA ILE A 342 -9.40 11.51 -24.95
C ILE A 342 -10.39 10.34 -24.79
N GLU A 343 -10.09 9.20 -25.40
CA GLU A 343 -10.92 7.99 -25.32
C GLU A 343 -10.94 7.39 -23.90
N GLU A 344 -9.79 7.27 -23.24
CA GLU A 344 -9.69 6.82 -21.84
C GLU A 344 -10.50 7.74 -20.91
N TYR A 345 -10.33 9.05 -21.04
CA TYR A 345 -11.08 10.03 -20.25
C TYR A 345 -12.59 9.94 -20.51
N ALA A 346 -13.03 9.92 -21.77
CA ALA A 346 -14.44 9.85 -22.13
C ALA A 346 -15.09 8.58 -21.55
N ARG A 347 -14.40 7.44 -21.64
CA ARG A 347 -14.86 6.17 -21.06
C ARG A 347 -15.04 6.28 -19.55
N HIS A 348 -14.04 6.81 -18.85
CA HIS A 348 -14.04 6.90 -17.39
C HIS A 348 -14.97 7.98 -16.84
N LEU A 349 -15.22 9.07 -17.57
CA LEU A 349 -16.22 10.06 -17.18
C LEU A 349 -17.63 9.45 -17.11
N GLY A 350 -17.98 8.55 -18.03
CA GLY A 350 -19.24 7.79 -17.95
C GLY A 350 -19.32 6.89 -16.71
N HIS A 351 -18.19 6.31 -16.27
CA HIS A 351 -18.13 5.58 -14.99
C HIS A 351 -18.31 6.52 -13.79
N LEU A 352 -17.64 7.69 -13.81
CA LEU A 352 -17.74 8.68 -12.73
C LEU A 352 -19.17 9.18 -12.54
N ASP A 353 -19.97 9.29 -13.60
CA ASP A 353 -21.39 9.66 -13.51
C ASP A 353 -22.20 8.67 -12.68
N LEU A 354 -22.13 7.39 -13.03
CA LEU A 354 -22.86 6.34 -12.32
C LEU A 354 -22.37 6.19 -10.87
N LEU A 355 -21.05 6.31 -10.65
CA LEU A 355 -20.45 6.25 -9.32
C LEU A 355 -20.87 7.44 -8.46
N ARG A 356 -20.94 8.65 -9.04
CA ARG A 356 -21.35 9.86 -8.33
C ARG A 356 -22.82 9.78 -7.93
N GLU A 357 -23.69 9.49 -8.89
CA GLU A 357 -25.12 9.35 -8.66
C GLU A 357 -25.41 8.28 -7.59
N ALA A 358 -24.74 7.12 -7.64
CA ALA A 358 -24.90 6.07 -6.63
C ALA A 358 -24.34 6.45 -5.25
N THR A 359 -23.43 7.42 -5.18
CA THR A 359 -22.80 7.86 -3.93
C THR A 359 -23.65 8.85 -3.16
N ASP A 360 -24.16 9.90 -3.83
CA ASP A 360 -24.89 11.00 -3.19
C ASP A 360 -26.12 11.50 -3.96
N GLY A 361 -26.48 10.85 -5.07
CA GLY A 361 -27.63 11.22 -5.90
C GLY A 361 -27.40 12.40 -6.84
N ARG A 362 -26.20 13.00 -6.87
CA ARG A 362 -25.88 14.07 -7.82
C ARG A 362 -25.66 13.49 -9.21
N THR A 363 -26.50 13.88 -10.14
CA THR A 363 -26.30 13.57 -11.57
C THR A 363 -25.23 14.49 -12.15
N GLY A 364 -24.34 13.96 -12.98
CA GLY A 364 -23.30 14.75 -13.64
C GLY A 364 -23.82 15.64 -14.76
N TYR A 365 -22.88 16.40 -15.34
CA TYR A 365 -23.06 17.28 -16.51
C TYR A 365 -22.87 16.52 -17.81
#